data_AF-A0A3B8R9M0-F1
#
_entry.id   AF-A0A3B8R9M0-F1
#
_cell.length_a   1.000
_cell.length_b   1.000
_cell.length_c   1.000
_cell.angle_alpha   90.00
_cell.angle_beta   90.00
_cell.angle_gamma   90.00
#
_symmetry.space_group_name_H-M   'P 1'
#
loop_
_entity.id
_entity.type
_entity.pdbx_description
1 polymer ?
#
loop_
_entity_poly.entity_id
_entity_poly.type
_entity_poly.pdbx_seq_one_letter_code
_entity_poly.pdbx_strand_id
1 'polypeptide(L)'
;MRNKILIVGLLFGMGVAIALDQRQRFEAPAMRWLYPGFLERLPSVTGLRLSKAGDGVDLVFDNGTWVVAQRFNYPVNDKPLFQLLDQLGRARLIEKKTALSKHHGALGLLEDASDSGSVLMFQGDTLLKPVVIGQQASTRPGTFVRFQSDDQVWLIDQALEVSAAAADWLAPSLLTINDQMIESIELSNPGEVKYRVVRDERDNWVLAATPEGRTLRYDTALTPLATTVGQLRLLDIALHDPARWVGAGSAVYQLTSSHRLTLRTAAAQEGYWLRIVVDSDEVDPSDASDATLQVKAVEPKLSLALDQVLGPSREALTRFDFRIAKRNFDDLNRSLEHFLKPQDGEEIDG
;
A
#
# COMPACT_ATOMS: atom_id res chain seq x y z
N MET A 1 -62.62 -2.73 50.78
CA MET A 1 -61.19 -3.12 50.95
C MET A 1 -60.65 -4.03 49.82
N ARG A 2 -61.32 -4.13 48.65
CA ARG A 2 -60.96 -5.11 47.59
C ARG A 2 -60.12 -4.55 46.43
N ASN A 3 -60.01 -3.22 46.30
CA ASN A 3 -59.23 -2.56 45.23
C ASN A 3 -57.80 -2.15 45.63
N LYS A 4 -57.40 -2.32 46.90
CA LYS A 4 -56.02 -2.02 47.35
C LYS A 4 -55.05 -3.19 47.14
N ILE A 5 -55.55 -4.42 46.97
CA ILE A 5 -54.72 -5.63 46.82
C ILE A 5 -54.28 -5.85 45.35
N LEU A 6 -55.07 -5.37 44.37
CA LEU A 6 -54.74 -5.49 42.94
C LEU A 6 -53.62 -4.55 42.47
N ILE A 7 -53.42 -3.41 43.14
CA ILE A 7 -52.38 -2.42 42.76
C ILE A 7 -50.99 -2.86 43.26
N VAL A 8 -50.92 -3.63 44.35
CA VAL A 8 -49.65 -4.12 44.91
C VAL A 8 -49.07 -5.28 44.08
N GLY A 9 -49.91 -6.14 43.50
CA GLY A 9 -49.46 -7.23 42.61
C GLY A 9 -48.87 -6.73 41.28
N LEU A 10 -49.42 -5.64 40.72
CA LEU A 10 -48.93 -5.06 39.45
C LEU A 10 -47.59 -4.32 39.64
N LEU A 11 -47.38 -3.68 40.78
CA LEU A 11 -46.10 -3.03 41.12
C LEU A 11 -44.99 -4.05 41.42
N PHE A 12 -45.31 -5.22 41.97
CA PHE A 12 -44.34 -6.29 42.18
C PHE A 12 -43.95 -6.99 40.87
N GLY A 13 -44.91 -7.21 39.95
CA GLY A 13 -44.62 -7.75 38.61
C GLY A 13 -43.79 -6.80 37.74
N MET A 14 -44.07 -5.49 37.80
CA MET A 14 -43.27 -4.47 37.10
C MET A 14 -41.87 -4.32 37.71
N GLY A 15 -41.74 -4.45 39.04
CA GLY A 15 -40.45 -4.45 39.73
C GLY A 15 -39.57 -5.64 39.35
N VAL A 16 -40.16 -6.83 39.16
CA VAL A 16 -39.44 -8.02 38.68
C VAL A 16 -39.06 -7.89 37.19
N ALA A 17 -39.91 -7.31 36.34
CA ALA A 17 -39.60 -7.06 34.93
C ALA A 17 -38.49 -6.01 34.74
N ILE A 18 -38.50 -4.93 35.53
CA ILE A 18 -37.46 -3.88 35.50
C ILE A 18 -36.14 -4.41 36.12
N ALA A 19 -36.21 -5.26 37.15
CA ALA A 19 -35.02 -5.89 37.73
C ALA A 19 -34.39 -6.95 36.82
N LEU A 20 -35.19 -7.64 35.98
CA LEU A 20 -34.69 -8.58 34.97
C LEU A 20 -34.08 -7.84 33.76
N ASP A 21 -34.63 -6.69 33.37
CA ASP A 21 -34.06 -5.82 32.33
C ASP A 21 -32.77 -5.12 32.80
N GLN A 22 -32.69 -4.69 34.07
CA GLN A 22 -31.46 -4.11 34.65
C GLN A 22 -30.35 -5.13 34.90
N ARG A 23 -30.68 -6.41 35.17
CA ARG A 23 -29.67 -7.46 35.32
C ARG A 23 -28.93 -7.79 34.01
N GLN A 24 -29.49 -7.46 32.85
CA GLN A 24 -28.78 -7.53 31.57
C GLN A 24 -27.89 -6.31 31.31
N ARG A 25 -28.07 -5.19 32.02
CA ARG A 25 -27.31 -3.94 31.80
C ARG A 25 -25.95 -3.90 32.47
N PHE A 26 -25.66 -4.85 33.37
CA PHE A 26 -24.35 -5.02 34.00
C PHE A 26 -23.95 -6.50 34.00
N GLU A 27 -23.90 -7.12 32.83
CA GLU A 27 -22.93 -8.20 32.65
C GLU A 27 -21.55 -7.56 32.83
N ALA A 28 -20.70 -8.17 33.67
CA ALA A 28 -19.27 -7.86 33.73
C ALA A 28 -18.72 -7.77 32.29
N PRO A 29 -17.73 -6.89 32.00
CA PRO A 29 -17.15 -6.83 30.66
C PRO A 29 -16.80 -8.25 30.25
N ALA A 30 -17.52 -8.76 29.25
CA ALA A 30 -17.36 -10.12 28.79
C ALA A 30 -16.01 -10.16 28.07
N MET A 31 -14.90 -10.22 28.81
CA MET A 31 -13.52 -10.31 28.29
C MET A 31 -13.32 -11.65 27.59
N ARG A 32 -14.05 -11.80 26.49
CA ARG A 32 -14.05 -12.91 25.58
C ARG A 32 -13.38 -12.39 24.32
N TRP A 33 -12.47 -13.19 23.79
CA TRP A 33 -11.87 -12.94 22.49
C TRP A 33 -12.96 -12.84 21.41
N LEU A 34 -12.79 -11.91 20.48
CA LEU A 34 -13.61 -11.81 19.26
C LEU A 34 -13.57 -13.16 18.52
N TYR A 35 -12.36 -13.69 18.32
CA TYR A 35 -12.12 -15.04 17.79
C TYR A 35 -11.34 -15.86 18.82
N PRO A 36 -12.01 -16.72 19.62
CA PRO A 36 -11.32 -17.62 20.55
C PRO A 36 -10.39 -18.60 19.83
N GLY A 37 -9.12 -18.62 20.24
CA GLY A 37 -8.09 -19.48 19.64
C GLY A 37 -7.71 -19.07 18.22
N PHE A 38 -7.73 -17.76 17.90
CA PHE A 38 -7.46 -17.25 16.55
C PHE A 38 -6.06 -17.65 16.04
N LEU A 39 -5.04 -17.54 16.88
CA LEU A 39 -3.65 -17.80 16.48
C LEU A 39 -3.44 -19.27 16.11
N GLU A 40 -4.11 -20.18 16.81
CA GLU A 40 -4.10 -21.62 16.55
C GLU A 40 -4.81 -21.98 15.24
N ARG A 41 -5.67 -21.09 14.73
CA ARG A 41 -6.45 -21.24 13.51
C ARG A 41 -5.82 -20.58 12.29
N LEU A 42 -4.91 -19.62 12.49
CA LEU A 42 -4.23 -18.93 11.40
C LEU A 42 -3.65 -19.90 10.35
N PRO A 43 -3.05 -21.05 10.69
CA PRO A 43 -2.53 -22.00 9.69
C PRO A 43 -3.59 -22.57 8.73
N SER A 44 -4.88 -22.56 9.11
CA SER A 44 -5.97 -23.01 8.23
C SER A 44 -6.61 -21.89 7.40
N VAL A 45 -6.20 -20.64 7.62
CA VAL A 45 -6.69 -19.50 6.85
C VAL A 45 -5.98 -19.45 5.50
N THR A 46 -6.72 -19.66 4.41
CA THR A 46 -6.19 -19.63 3.04
C THR A 46 -6.51 -18.34 2.30
N GLY A 47 -7.35 -17.50 2.88
CA GLY A 47 -7.76 -16.24 2.28
C GLY A 47 -8.52 -15.37 3.25
N LEU A 48 -8.60 -14.08 2.96
CA LEU A 48 -9.52 -13.15 3.61
C LEU A 48 -10.12 -12.22 2.56
N ARG A 49 -11.38 -11.88 2.76
CA ARG A 49 -12.12 -10.92 1.95
C ARG A 49 -12.52 -9.74 2.81
N LEU A 50 -12.19 -8.54 2.34
CA LEU A 50 -12.69 -7.28 2.88
C LEU A 50 -13.59 -6.64 1.84
N SER A 51 -14.83 -6.33 2.20
CA SER A 51 -15.78 -5.67 1.30
C SER A 51 -16.49 -4.50 1.97
N LYS A 52 -16.78 -3.46 1.19
CA LYS A 52 -17.50 -2.26 1.64
C LYS A 52 -18.22 -1.64 0.45
N ALA A 53 -19.51 -1.31 0.61
CA ALA A 53 -20.32 -0.60 -0.40
C ALA A 53 -20.23 -1.14 -1.85
N GLY A 54 -20.10 -2.46 -2.03
CA GLY A 54 -19.96 -3.11 -3.33
C GLY A 54 -18.52 -3.28 -3.85
N ASP A 55 -17.56 -2.56 -3.26
CA ASP A 55 -16.13 -2.80 -3.48
C ASP A 55 -15.61 -3.93 -2.59
N GLY A 56 -14.51 -4.54 -3.00
CA GLY A 56 -13.83 -5.50 -2.15
C GLY A 56 -12.48 -5.96 -2.68
N VAL A 57 -11.74 -6.55 -1.75
CA VAL A 57 -10.43 -7.14 -1.98
C VAL A 57 -10.41 -8.54 -1.37
N ASP A 58 -9.92 -9.49 -2.15
CA ASP A 58 -9.60 -10.84 -1.70
C ASP A 58 -8.07 -10.94 -1.62
N LEU A 59 -7.56 -11.14 -0.41
CA LEU A 59 -6.17 -11.53 -0.18
C LEU A 59 -6.16 -13.05 -0.09
N VAL A 60 -5.33 -13.69 -0.89
CA VAL A 60 -5.30 -15.16 -1.02
C VAL A 60 -3.90 -15.64 -0.73
N PHE A 61 -3.77 -16.71 0.05
CA PHE A 61 -2.49 -17.39 0.23
C PHE A 61 -2.28 -18.34 -0.95
N ASP A 62 -1.36 -17.98 -1.84
CA ASP A 62 -1.04 -18.74 -3.05
C ASP A 62 0.46 -19.04 -3.10
N ASN A 63 0.81 -20.31 -3.33
CA ASN A 63 2.20 -20.77 -3.48
C ASN A 63 3.19 -20.27 -2.40
N GLY A 64 2.72 -20.16 -1.15
CA GLY A 64 3.56 -19.75 -0.02
C GLY A 64 3.64 -18.24 0.21
N THR A 65 2.90 -17.41 -0.55
CA THR A 65 2.86 -15.95 -0.41
C THR A 65 1.43 -15.43 -0.45
N TRP A 66 1.15 -14.33 0.25
CA TRP A 66 -0.15 -13.65 0.15
C TRP A 66 -0.20 -12.76 -1.09
N VAL A 67 -1.29 -12.86 -1.85
CA VAL A 67 -1.49 -12.13 -3.10
C VAL A 67 -2.83 -11.39 -3.14
N VAL A 68 -2.89 -10.27 -3.85
CA VAL A 68 -4.10 -9.49 -4.08
C VAL A 68 -4.78 -9.99 -5.36
N ALA A 69 -5.89 -10.71 -5.23
CA ALA A 69 -6.54 -11.37 -6.38
C ALA A 69 -6.99 -10.37 -7.46
N GLN A 70 -7.54 -9.23 -7.03
CA GLN A 70 -8.01 -8.14 -7.90
C GLN A 70 -6.87 -7.38 -8.61
N ARG A 71 -5.61 -7.72 -8.32
CA ARG A 71 -4.42 -7.12 -8.91
C ARG A 71 -3.51 -8.20 -9.46
N PHE A 72 -4.09 -9.10 -10.26
CA PHE A 72 -3.36 -10.12 -11.01
C PHE A 72 -2.45 -11.00 -10.13
N ASN A 73 -2.86 -11.24 -8.88
CA ASN A 73 -2.11 -11.94 -7.86
C ASN A 73 -0.77 -11.28 -7.51
N TYR A 74 -0.70 -9.94 -7.55
CA TYR A 74 0.47 -9.21 -7.08
C TYR A 74 0.66 -9.39 -5.56
N PRO A 75 1.91 -9.47 -5.06
CA PRO A 75 2.17 -9.68 -3.65
C PRO A 75 1.51 -8.65 -2.72
N VAL A 76 0.98 -9.15 -1.60
CA VAL A 76 0.42 -8.34 -0.53
C VAL A 76 1.55 -7.64 0.24
N ASN A 77 1.25 -6.47 0.76
CA ASN A 77 2.06 -5.83 1.79
C ASN A 77 1.86 -6.60 3.11
N ASP A 78 2.87 -7.35 3.51
CA ASP A 78 2.85 -8.16 4.73
C ASP A 78 2.58 -7.34 5.99
N LYS A 79 3.04 -6.09 6.05
CA LYS A 79 2.93 -5.24 7.24
C LYS A 79 1.48 -4.96 7.66
N PRO A 80 0.61 -4.36 6.83
CA PRO A 80 -0.80 -4.16 7.18
C PRO A 80 -1.55 -5.48 7.36
N LEU A 81 -1.21 -6.53 6.61
CA LEU A 81 -1.83 -7.85 6.77
C LEU A 81 -1.54 -8.43 8.16
N PHE A 82 -0.27 -8.53 8.55
CA PHE A 82 0.10 -9.04 9.87
C PHE A 82 -0.38 -8.15 11.00
N GLN A 83 -0.40 -6.83 10.81
CA GLN A 83 -1.00 -5.91 11.78
C GLN A 83 -2.49 -6.21 12.00
N LEU A 84 -3.26 -6.39 10.92
CA LEU A 84 -4.68 -6.75 11.02
C LEU A 84 -4.87 -8.10 11.73
N LEU A 85 -4.11 -9.13 11.33
CA LEU A 85 -4.22 -10.46 11.94
C LEU A 85 -3.81 -10.46 13.42
N ASP A 86 -2.75 -9.74 13.81
CA ASP A 86 -2.35 -9.60 15.22
C ASP A 86 -3.43 -8.86 16.04
N GLN A 87 -3.98 -7.77 15.50
CA GLN A 87 -5.09 -7.05 16.13
C GLN A 87 -6.31 -7.96 16.33
N LEU A 88 -6.69 -8.75 15.33
CA LEU A 88 -7.81 -9.69 15.45
C LEU A 88 -7.55 -10.80 16.47
N GLY A 89 -6.31 -11.31 16.54
CA GLY A 89 -5.90 -12.28 17.55
C GLY A 89 -5.92 -11.72 18.97
N ARG A 90 -5.77 -10.41 19.13
CA ARG A 90 -5.82 -9.70 20.42
C ARG A 90 -7.16 -9.06 20.73
N ALA A 91 -8.12 -9.07 19.80
CA ALA A 91 -9.38 -8.39 19.96
C ALA A 91 -10.25 -9.06 21.02
N ARG A 92 -10.64 -8.28 22.04
CA ARG A 92 -11.60 -8.70 23.07
C ARG A 92 -12.88 -7.91 22.92
N LEU A 93 -14.00 -8.61 23.01
CA LEU A 93 -15.30 -7.99 23.24
C LEU A 93 -15.22 -7.35 24.64
N ILE A 94 -15.43 -6.04 24.77
CA ILE A 94 -15.33 -5.37 26.08
C ILE A 94 -16.66 -4.80 26.56
N GLU A 95 -17.53 -4.38 25.64
CA GLU A 95 -18.85 -3.88 25.99
C GLU A 95 -19.90 -4.34 25.00
N LYS A 96 -21.00 -4.88 25.54
CA LYS A 96 -22.23 -5.12 24.80
C LYS A 96 -22.94 -3.79 24.55
N LYS A 97 -23.24 -3.47 23.29
CA LYS A 97 -23.88 -2.21 22.91
C LYS A 97 -25.37 -2.38 22.69
N THR A 98 -25.79 -2.65 21.48
CA THR A 98 -27.21 -2.74 21.11
C THR A 98 -27.45 -3.91 20.18
N ALA A 99 -28.60 -4.57 20.32
CA ALA A 99 -29.12 -5.54 19.37
C ALA A 99 -30.27 -4.97 18.52
N LEU A 100 -30.57 -3.67 18.64
CA LEU A 100 -31.64 -3.03 17.88
C LEU A 100 -31.08 -2.58 16.53
N SER A 101 -31.50 -3.21 15.44
CA SER A 101 -30.94 -2.96 14.09
C SER A 101 -31.07 -1.50 13.63
N LYS A 102 -32.08 -0.76 14.12
CA LYS A 102 -32.23 0.69 13.88
C LYS A 102 -31.04 1.55 14.36
N HIS A 103 -30.18 1.03 15.23
CA HIS A 103 -29.00 1.73 15.74
C HIS A 103 -27.70 1.35 15.02
N HIS A 104 -27.71 0.35 14.13
CA HIS A 104 -26.50 -0.10 13.43
C HIS A 104 -25.92 0.97 12.51
N GLY A 105 -26.76 1.75 11.82
CA GLY A 105 -26.31 2.84 10.96
C GLY A 105 -25.51 3.91 11.68
N ALA A 106 -25.92 4.30 12.88
CA ALA A 106 -25.19 5.28 13.69
C ALA A 106 -23.80 4.79 14.14
N LEU A 107 -23.53 3.49 14.04
CA LEU A 107 -22.26 2.86 14.40
C LEU A 107 -21.45 2.42 13.16
N GLY A 108 -21.93 2.73 11.95
CA GLY A 108 -21.33 2.31 10.69
C GLY A 108 -21.37 0.79 10.48
N LEU A 109 -22.44 0.12 10.90
CA LEU A 109 -22.56 -1.35 10.83
C LEU A 109 -23.62 -1.84 9.84
N LEU A 110 -24.07 -0.94 8.95
CA LEU A 110 -24.93 -1.33 7.83
C LEU A 110 -24.14 -2.09 6.79
N GLU A 111 -24.80 -3.04 6.16
CA GLU A 111 -24.31 -3.77 4.98
C GLU A 111 -24.95 -3.11 3.75
N ASP A 112 -24.19 -2.94 2.67
CA ASP A 112 -24.70 -2.43 1.37
C ASP A 112 -25.27 -1.00 1.33
N ALA A 113 -24.69 -0.09 2.14
CA ALA A 113 -24.96 1.35 2.11
C ALA A 113 -23.68 2.16 1.79
N SER A 114 -23.82 3.43 1.38
CA SER A 114 -22.67 4.35 1.22
C SER A 114 -21.88 4.53 2.52
N ASP A 115 -22.56 4.44 3.67
CA ASP A 115 -21.97 4.48 5.03
C ASP A 115 -21.80 3.08 5.63
N SER A 116 -21.62 2.06 4.78
CA SER A 116 -21.48 0.67 5.22
C SER A 116 -20.22 0.42 6.06
N GLY A 117 -20.34 -0.53 6.98
CA GLY A 117 -19.19 -1.11 7.65
C GLY A 117 -18.42 -2.01 6.69
N SER A 118 -17.13 -2.19 6.93
CA SER A 118 -16.33 -3.14 6.19
C SER A 118 -16.64 -4.55 6.69
N VAL A 119 -17.02 -5.45 5.79
CA VAL A 119 -17.22 -6.88 6.12
C VAL A 119 -15.90 -7.61 5.93
N LEU A 120 -15.41 -8.24 7.00
CA LEU A 120 -14.27 -9.16 6.97
C LEU A 120 -14.78 -10.60 7.01
N MET A 121 -14.33 -11.39 6.03
CA MET A 121 -14.63 -12.82 5.92
C MET A 121 -13.33 -13.60 5.74
N PHE A 122 -13.17 -14.69 6.48
CA PHE A 122 -12.05 -15.61 6.31
C PHE A 122 -12.43 -16.78 5.40
N GLN A 123 -11.46 -17.28 4.64
CA GLN A 123 -11.54 -18.50 3.85
C GLN A 123 -10.69 -19.60 4.51
N GLY A 124 -11.12 -20.86 4.40
CA GLY A 124 -10.42 -22.03 4.94
C GLY A 124 -10.88 -22.50 6.32
N ASP A 125 -11.21 -21.59 7.25
CA ASP A 125 -11.77 -21.93 8.58
C ASP A 125 -13.18 -21.35 8.77
N THR A 126 -14.20 -22.22 8.72
CA THR A 126 -15.61 -21.83 8.89
C THR A 126 -15.98 -21.37 10.30
N LEU A 127 -15.12 -21.61 11.30
CA LEU A 127 -15.34 -21.17 12.68
C LEU A 127 -14.98 -19.68 12.86
N LEU A 128 -14.21 -19.11 11.92
CA LEU A 128 -13.97 -17.67 11.83
C LEU A 128 -15.14 -16.99 11.13
N LYS A 129 -16.22 -16.76 11.88
CA LYS A 129 -17.45 -16.14 11.38
C LYS A 129 -17.17 -14.75 10.77
N PRO A 130 -17.86 -14.37 9.68
CA PRO A 130 -17.77 -13.02 9.13
C PRO A 130 -18.17 -11.95 10.15
N VAL A 131 -17.44 -10.84 10.13
CA VAL A 131 -17.65 -9.71 11.04
C VAL A 131 -17.77 -8.41 10.24
N VAL A 132 -18.78 -7.61 10.59
CA VAL A 132 -18.93 -6.23 10.12
C VAL A 132 -18.16 -5.33 11.07
N ILE A 133 -17.25 -4.55 10.52
CA ILE A 133 -16.36 -3.61 11.20
C ILE A 133 -16.90 -2.20 10.94
N GLY A 134 -17.34 -1.54 12.02
CA GLY A 134 -17.92 -0.21 11.97
C GLY A 134 -16.96 0.89 12.37
N GLN A 135 -17.52 1.98 12.89
CA GLN A 135 -16.76 3.14 13.31
C GLN A 135 -15.87 2.85 14.53
N GLN A 136 -14.75 3.56 14.62
CA GLN A 136 -13.96 3.60 15.83
C GLN A 136 -14.67 4.43 16.91
N ALA A 137 -14.52 4.04 18.17
CA ALA A 137 -15.07 4.79 19.29
C ALA A 137 -14.33 6.12 19.47
N SER A 138 -15.08 7.21 19.63
CA SER A 138 -14.51 8.56 19.74
C SER A 138 -13.87 8.87 21.10
N THR A 139 -14.29 8.18 22.16
CA THR A 139 -13.90 8.49 23.55
C THR A 139 -12.73 7.67 24.05
N ARG A 140 -12.42 6.55 23.41
CA ARG A 140 -11.30 5.66 23.75
C ARG A 140 -10.94 4.77 22.56
N PRO A 141 -9.72 4.22 22.50
CA PRO A 141 -9.37 3.22 21.49
C PRO A 141 -10.35 2.04 21.50
N GLY A 142 -10.87 1.69 20.32
CA GLY A 142 -11.80 0.58 20.15
C GLY A 142 -12.63 0.73 18.88
N THR A 143 -13.24 -0.37 18.44
CA THR A 143 -14.03 -0.42 17.20
C THR A 143 -15.36 -1.10 17.46
N PHE A 144 -16.45 -0.60 16.88
CA PHE A 144 -17.72 -1.31 16.91
C PHE A 144 -17.70 -2.46 15.91
N VAL A 145 -18.14 -3.63 16.34
CA VAL A 145 -18.22 -4.83 15.49
C VAL A 145 -19.54 -5.55 15.70
N ARG A 146 -19.98 -6.27 14.67
CA ARG A 146 -21.14 -7.15 14.71
C ARG A 146 -20.87 -8.37 13.85
N PHE A 147 -21.11 -9.57 14.35
CA PHE A 147 -21.05 -10.75 13.48
C PHE A 147 -22.23 -10.72 12.49
N GLN A 148 -22.02 -11.07 11.22
CA GLN A 148 -23.11 -11.01 10.23
C GLN A 148 -24.34 -11.86 10.62
N SER A 149 -24.12 -12.96 11.36
CA SER A 149 -25.19 -13.85 11.84
C SER A 149 -25.92 -13.33 13.10
N ASP A 150 -25.60 -12.15 13.61
CA ASP A 150 -26.10 -11.61 14.87
C ASP A 150 -26.47 -10.12 14.73
N ASP A 151 -27.50 -9.68 15.45
CA ASP A 151 -27.86 -8.27 15.57
C ASP A 151 -27.07 -7.55 16.68
N GLN A 152 -26.48 -8.32 17.62
CA GLN A 152 -25.76 -7.77 18.75
C GLN A 152 -24.46 -7.09 18.32
N VAL A 153 -24.38 -5.80 18.60
CA VAL A 153 -23.18 -4.97 18.44
C VAL A 153 -22.31 -5.05 19.69
N TRP A 154 -21.01 -5.20 19.48
CA TRP A 154 -19.99 -5.16 20.51
C TRP A 154 -19.01 -4.02 20.24
N LEU A 155 -18.46 -3.45 21.31
CA LEU A 155 -17.24 -2.67 21.22
C LEU A 155 -16.06 -3.59 21.55
N ILE A 156 -15.05 -3.61 20.69
CA ILE A 156 -13.77 -4.29 20.95
C ILE A 156 -12.69 -3.33 21.41
N ASP A 157 -11.66 -3.86 22.07
CA ASP A 157 -10.51 -3.11 22.58
C ASP A 157 -9.41 -2.82 21.54
N GLN A 158 -9.67 -3.08 20.26
CA GLN A 158 -8.74 -2.79 19.15
C GLN A 158 -9.29 -1.68 18.27
N ALA A 159 -8.41 -0.79 17.83
CA ALA A 159 -8.66 0.17 16.77
C ALA A 159 -8.34 -0.49 15.43
N LEU A 160 -9.35 -1.11 14.81
CA LEU A 160 -9.19 -1.75 13.51
C LEU A 160 -9.28 -0.68 12.43
N GLU A 161 -8.34 -0.73 11.50
CA GLU A 161 -8.35 0.04 10.26
C GLU A 161 -8.22 -0.95 9.12
N VAL A 162 -9.25 -1.00 8.27
CA VAL A 162 -9.31 -1.94 7.16
C VAL A 162 -9.73 -1.21 5.89
N SER A 163 -9.16 -1.63 4.77
CA SER A 163 -9.53 -1.10 3.45
C SER A 163 -10.11 -2.19 2.58
N ALA A 164 -11.20 -1.86 1.89
CA ALA A 164 -11.76 -2.69 0.82
C ALA A 164 -11.09 -2.41 -0.55
N ALA A 165 -10.21 -1.40 -0.64
CA ALA A 165 -9.52 -1.05 -1.87
C ALA A 165 -8.30 -1.96 -2.07
N ALA A 166 -8.28 -2.68 -3.20
CA ALA A 166 -7.21 -3.63 -3.51
C ALA A 166 -5.81 -2.99 -3.56
N ALA A 167 -5.72 -1.75 -4.02
CA ALA A 167 -4.46 -1.00 -4.12
C ALA A 167 -3.76 -0.80 -2.76
N ASP A 168 -4.52 -0.64 -1.67
CA ASP A 168 -3.98 -0.39 -0.33
C ASP A 168 -3.25 -1.60 0.25
N TRP A 169 -3.46 -2.78 -0.35
CA TRP A 169 -2.86 -4.05 0.07
C TRP A 169 -1.62 -4.43 -0.73
N LEU A 170 -1.23 -3.68 -1.75
CA LEU A 170 -0.07 -4.02 -2.58
C LEU A 170 1.25 -3.76 -1.85
N ALA A 171 2.22 -4.67 -2.01
CA ALA A 171 3.58 -4.46 -1.53
C ALA A 171 4.15 -3.14 -2.10
N PRO A 172 4.49 -2.15 -1.26
CA PRO A 172 4.62 -0.76 -1.71
C PRO A 172 5.99 -0.43 -2.30
N SER A 173 7.01 -1.27 -2.06
CA SER A 173 8.39 -0.98 -2.49
C SER A 173 8.57 -1.31 -3.96
N LEU A 174 9.09 -0.34 -4.72
CA LEU A 174 9.47 -0.55 -6.13
C LEU A 174 10.99 -0.71 -6.28
N LEU A 175 11.75 0.15 -5.61
CA LEU A 175 13.21 0.15 -5.62
C LEU A 175 13.74 0.48 -4.22
N THR A 176 14.77 -0.24 -3.80
CA THR A 176 15.53 -0.03 -2.56
C THR A 176 16.93 0.45 -2.90
N ILE A 177 17.01 1.64 -3.51
CA ILE A 177 18.27 2.28 -3.92
C ILE A 177 18.55 3.43 -2.98
N ASN A 178 19.78 3.50 -2.46
CA ASN A 178 20.26 4.67 -1.75
C ASN A 178 21.28 5.45 -2.60
N ASP A 179 21.59 6.65 -2.17
CA ASP A 179 22.48 7.58 -2.88
C ASP A 179 23.85 6.97 -3.24
N GLN A 180 24.44 6.21 -2.32
CA GLN A 180 25.76 5.58 -2.47
C GLN A 180 25.78 4.44 -3.49
N MET A 181 24.62 3.90 -3.85
CA MET A 181 24.50 2.86 -4.87
C MET A 181 24.50 3.45 -6.28
N ILE A 182 24.40 4.77 -6.44
CA ILE A 182 24.27 5.44 -7.74
C ILE A 182 25.60 6.08 -8.13
N GLU A 183 26.06 5.75 -9.34
CA GLU A 183 27.26 6.31 -9.97
C GLU A 183 26.91 7.52 -10.86
N SER A 184 25.86 7.39 -11.68
CA SER A 184 25.39 8.48 -12.53
C SER A 184 23.90 8.37 -12.82
N ILE A 185 23.31 9.52 -13.18
CA ILE A 185 21.90 9.63 -13.53
C ILE A 185 21.82 10.39 -14.87
N GLU A 186 21.13 9.84 -15.85
CA GLU A 186 20.85 10.52 -17.12
C GLU A 186 19.35 10.69 -17.29
N LEU A 187 18.90 11.93 -17.52
CA LEU A 187 17.50 12.24 -17.76
C LEU A 187 17.27 12.65 -19.22
N SER A 188 16.18 12.14 -19.78
CA SER A 188 15.77 12.37 -21.15
C SER A 188 14.24 12.47 -21.21
N ASN A 189 13.75 13.70 -21.23
CA ASN A 189 12.33 14.01 -21.39
C ASN A 189 12.03 14.41 -22.84
N PRO A 190 10.87 14.05 -23.41
CA PRO A 190 10.51 14.46 -24.77
C PRO A 190 10.45 15.99 -24.90
N GLY A 191 11.11 16.52 -25.92
CA GLY A 191 11.14 17.97 -26.19
C GLY A 191 12.09 18.77 -25.28
N GLU A 192 12.80 18.12 -24.35
CA GLU A 192 13.76 18.77 -23.47
C GLU A 192 15.21 18.34 -23.77
N VAL A 193 16.17 19.16 -23.32
CA VAL A 193 17.60 18.83 -23.41
C VAL A 193 17.91 17.69 -22.45
N LYS A 194 18.52 16.62 -22.98
CA LYS A 194 19.04 15.53 -22.16
C LYS A 194 20.20 16.03 -21.32
N TYR A 195 20.29 15.57 -20.08
CA TYR A 195 21.39 15.94 -19.20
C TYR A 195 21.81 14.77 -18.31
N ARG A 196 23.08 14.78 -17.92
CA ARG A 196 23.70 13.75 -17.10
C ARG A 196 24.28 14.36 -15.82
N VAL A 197 24.06 13.66 -14.72
CA VAL A 197 24.50 14.00 -13.37
C VAL A 197 25.48 12.93 -12.90
N VAL A 198 26.61 13.37 -12.36
CA VAL A 198 27.73 12.52 -11.88
C VAL A 198 28.24 13.04 -10.54
N ARG A 199 29.08 12.25 -9.86
CA ARG A 199 29.75 12.67 -8.64
C ARG A 199 31.08 13.35 -8.96
N ASP A 200 31.40 14.42 -8.24
CA ASP A 200 32.73 15.04 -8.25
C ASP A 200 33.69 14.36 -7.25
N GLU A 201 34.93 14.85 -7.15
CA GLU A 201 35.95 14.33 -6.23
C GLU A 201 35.56 14.47 -4.73
N ARG A 202 34.59 15.32 -4.42
CA ARG A 202 34.09 15.58 -3.06
C ARG A 202 32.77 14.85 -2.78
N ASP A 203 32.38 13.94 -3.67
CA ASP A 203 31.15 13.15 -3.59
C ASP A 203 29.85 14.00 -3.72
N ASN A 204 29.93 15.17 -4.35
CA ASN A 204 28.76 16.00 -4.65
C ASN A 204 28.20 15.70 -6.04
N TRP A 205 26.88 15.79 -6.17
CA TRP A 205 26.20 15.68 -7.46
C TRP A 205 26.40 16.94 -8.32
N VAL A 206 27.00 16.77 -9.50
CA VAL A 206 27.29 17.82 -10.47
C VAL A 206 26.79 17.44 -11.87
N LEU A 207 26.59 18.43 -12.73
CA LEU A 207 26.31 18.18 -14.15
C LEU A 207 27.59 17.71 -14.84
N ALA A 208 27.49 16.62 -15.62
CA ALA A 208 28.60 16.13 -16.44
C ALA A 208 29.00 17.15 -17.52
N ALA A 209 28.01 17.90 -18.03
CA ALA A 209 28.20 19.01 -18.94
C ALA A 209 27.31 20.17 -18.50
N THR A 210 27.92 21.22 -17.96
CA THR A 210 27.21 22.45 -17.60
C THR A 210 27.04 23.33 -18.84
N PRO A 211 25.83 23.82 -19.16
CA PRO A 211 25.65 24.74 -20.27
C PRO A 211 26.46 26.03 -20.07
N GLU A 212 27.01 26.59 -21.15
CA GLU A 212 27.86 27.78 -21.09
C GLU A 212 27.17 28.96 -20.39
N GLY A 213 27.89 29.60 -19.47
CA GLY A 213 27.39 30.75 -18.71
C GLY A 213 26.28 30.43 -17.70
N ARG A 214 25.89 29.17 -17.53
CA ARG A 214 24.89 28.74 -16.54
C ARG A 214 25.56 28.17 -15.30
N THR A 215 24.91 28.34 -14.16
CA THR A 215 25.32 27.72 -12.88
C THR A 215 24.10 27.15 -12.17
N LEU A 216 24.32 26.13 -11.35
CA LEU A 216 23.27 25.60 -10.48
C LEU A 216 22.80 26.66 -9.49
N ARG A 217 21.53 26.59 -9.08
CA ARG A 217 20.94 27.48 -8.08
C ARG A 217 21.67 27.39 -6.74
N TYR A 218 22.05 26.18 -6.36
CA TYR A 218 22.81 25.85 -5.15
C TYR A 218 23.51 24.49 -5.35
N ASP A 219 24.56 24.22 -4.58
CA ASP A 219 25.43 23.05 -4.77
C ASP A 219 24.71 21.71 -4.61
N THR A 220 23.63 21.65 -3.82
CA THR A 220 22.82 20.44 -3.57
C THR A 220 21.55 20.36 -4.43
N ALA A 221 21.45 21.18 -5.49
CA ALA A 221 20.25 21.24 -6.33
C ALA A 221 19.87 19.90 -6.97
N LEU A 222 20.86 19.04 -7.26
CA LEU A 222 20.67 17.77 -7.95
C LEU A 222 20.41 16.59 -7.00
N THR A 223 20.65 16.73 -5.69
CA THR A 223 20.43 15.67 -4.69
C THR A 223 19.03 15.03 -4.73
N PRO A 224 17.92 15.76 -5.00
CA PRO A 224 16.60 15.14 -5.14
C PRO A 224 16.54 14.05 -6.22
N LEU A 225 17.31 14.14 -7.32
CA LEU A 225 17.30 13.15 -8.39
C LEU A 225 17.82 11.79 -7.92
N ALA A 226 18.81 11.79 -7.03
CA ALA A 226 19.41 10.58 -6.46
C ALA A 226 18.59 9.98 -5.30
N THR A 227 17.83 10.81 -4.58
CA THR A 227 17.02 10.34 -3.44
C THR A 227 15.62 9.88 -3.84
N THR A 228 15.05 10.44 -4.91
CA THR A 228 13.69 10.12 -5.40
C THR A 228 13.53 8.63 -5.74
N VAL A 229 14.54 8.02 -6.36
CA VAL A 229 14.46 6.63 -6.81
C VAL A 229 14.25 5.64 -5.65
N GLY A 230 14.83 5.91 -4.48
CA GLY A 230 14.62 5.11 -3.26
C GLY A 230 13.32 5.43 -2.52
N GLN A 231 12.62 6.50 -2.91
CA GLN A 231 11.34 6.94 -2.33
C GLN A 231 10.15 6.53 -3.19
N LEU A 232 10.38 5.76 -4.25
CA LEU A 232 9.32 5.25 -5.10
C LEU A 232 8.39 4.34 -4.30
N ARG A 233 7.09 4.67 -4.38
CA ARG A 233 6.01 3.92 -3.74
C ARG A 233 4.99 3.54 -4.80
N LEU A 234 4.65 2.26 -4.79
CA LEU A 234 3.57 1.72 -5.59
C LEU A 234 2.23 2.24 -5.08
N LEU A 235 1.43 2.83 -5.96
CA LEU A 235 0.06 3.25 -5.67
C LEU A 235 -0.99 2.33 -6.31
N ASP A 236 -0.68 1.72 -7.44
CA ASP A 236 -1.50 0.69 -8.08
C ASP A 236 -0.72 0.03 -9.24
N ILE A 237 -1.25 -1.03 -9.84
CA ILE A 237 -0.69 -1.66 -11.03
C ILE A 237 -1.73 -1.78 -12.16
N ALA A 238 -1.24 -1.81 -13.38
CA ALA A 238 -2.01 -2.22 -14.55
C ALA A 238 -1.18 -3.19 -15.40
N LEU A 239 -1.85 -3.95 -16.26
CA LEU A 239 -1.14 -4.70 -17.30
C LEU A 239 -0.37 -3.73 -18.20
N HIS A 240 0.78 -4.20 -18.65
CA HIS A 240 1.62 -3.45 -19.55
C HIS A 240 0.85 -3.09 -20.82
N ASP A 241 0.78 -1.79 -21.11
CA ASP A 241 0.19 -1.25 -22.33
C ASP A 241 1.24 -0.41 -23.06
N PRO A 242 1.75 -0.86 -24.23
CA PRO A 242 2.71 -0.09 -25.03
C PRO A 242 2.24 1.32 -25.39
N ALA A 243 0.93 1.53 -25.59
CA ALA A 243 0.38 2.83 -25.99
C ALA A 243 0.56 3.90 -24.90
N ARG A 244 0.64 3.50 -23.62
CA ARG A 244 0.89 4.37 -22.48
C ARG A 244 2.25 5.09 -22.55
N TRP A 245 3.20 4.54 -23.29
CA TRP A 245 4.60 4.97 -23.26
C TRP A 245 5.01 5.84 -24.45
N VAL A 246 4.05 6.26 -25.28
CA VAL A 246 4.27 7.22 -26.36
C VAL A 246 4.63 8.58 -25.74
N GLY A 247 5.80 9.11 -26.09
CA GLY A 247 6.28 10.35 -25.48
C GLY A 247 6.60 10.21 -23.98
N ALA A 248 6.99 9.02 -23.53
CA ALA A 248 7.47 8.84 -22.17
C ALA A 248 8.84 9.49 -21.96
N GLY A 249 9.04 10.08 -20.78
CA GLY A 249 10.37 10.42 -20.28
C GLY A 249 11.13 9.18 -19.81
N SER A 250 12.44 9.32 -19.64
CA SER A 250 13.28 8.29 -19.08
C SER A 250 14.37 8.86 -18.18
N ALA A 251 14.55 8.23 -17.01
CA ALA A 251 15.70 8.43 -16.14
C ALA A 251 16.50 7.13 -16.05
N VAL A 252 17.77 7.18 -16.43
CA VAL A 252 18.69 6.05 -16.42
C VAL A 252 19.62 6.19 -15.23
N TYR A 253 19.60 5.22 -14.34
CA TYR A 253 20.45 5.13 -13.16
C TYR A 253 21.53 4.08 -13.42
N GLN A 254 22.79 4.52 -13.47
CA GLN A 254 23.94 3.62 -13.44
C GLN A 254 24.28 3.34 -11.97
N LEU A 255 24.27 2.08 -11.58
CA LEU A 255 24.59 1.67 -10.21
C LEU A 255 26.08 1.33 -10.09
N THR A 256 26.62 1.48 -8.87
CA THR A 256 28.00 1.09 -8.53
C THR A 256 28.25 -0.42 -8.67
N SER A 257 27.18 -1.22 -8.71
CA SER A 257 27.22 -2.65 -9.03
C SER A 257 27.30 -2.95 -10.53
N SER A 258 27.54 -1.93 -11.36
CA SER A 258 27.56 -1.96 -12.84
C SER A 258 26.21 -2.23 -13.51
N HIS A 259 25.13 -2.42 -12.75
CA HIS A 259 23.80 -2.56 -13.33
C HIS A 259 23.24 -1.22 -13.80
N ARG A 260 22.49 -1.26 -14.90
CA ARG A 260 21.80 -0.11 -15.46
C ARG A 260 20.29 -0.27 -15.31
N LEU A 261 19.68 0.70 -14.65
CA LEU A 261 18.23 0.77 -14.44
C LEU A 261 17.62 1.91 -15.24
N THR A 262 16.74 1.58 -16.17
CA THR A 262 16.01 2.56 -16.96
C THR A 262 14.59 2.69 -16.41
N LEU A 263 14.29 3.86 -15.84
CA LEU A 263 12.97 4.23 -15.35
C LEU A 263 12.25 5.02 -16.44
N ARG A 264 11.23 4.41 -17.05
CA ARG A 264 10.38 5.11 -18.01
C ARG A 264 9.16 5.65 -17.30
N THR A 265 8.80 6.89 -17.58
CA THR A 265 7.70 7.59 -16.93
C THR A 265 6.75 8.21 -17.93
N ALA A 266 5.45 8.03 -17.71
CA ALA A 266 4.41 8.59 -18.56
C ALA A 266 3.22 9.10 -17.73
N ALA A 267 2.66 10.22 -18.15
CA ALA A 267 1.36 10.70 -17.67
C ALA A 267 0.27 10.17 -18.62
N ALA A 268 -0.74 9.50 -18.08
CA ALA A 268 -1.89 8.99 -18.82
C ALA A 268 -3.20 9.35 -18.09
N GLN A 269 -4.35 9.08 -18.70
CA GLN A 269 -5.66 9.53 -18.18
C GLN A 269 -5.94 9.11 -16.72
N GLU A 270 -5.32 8.03 -16.24
CA GLU A 270 -5.54 7.46 -14.90
C GLU A 270 -4.40 7.72 -13.89
N GLY A 271 -3.46 8.61 -14.25
CA GLY A 271 -2.39 9.07 -13.36
C GLY A 271 -1.00 8.95 -13.96
N TYR A 272 -0.02 8.75 -13.08
CA TYR A 272 1.39 8.75 -13.41
C TYR A 272 1.95 7.34 -13.29
N TRP A 273 2.61 6.90 -14.35
CA TRP A 273 3.03 5.52 -14.51
C TRP A 273 4.54 5.43 -14.63
N LEU A 274 5.07 4.35 -14.09
CA LEU A 274 6.48 3.99 -14.08
C LEU A 274 6.64 2.58 -14.65
N ARG A 275 7.64 2.41 -15.52
CA ARG A 275 8.15 1.10 -15.90
C ARG A 275 9.63 1.04 -15.59
N ILE A 276 10.03 -0.04 -14.94
CA ILE A 276 11.43 -0.29 -14.58
C ILE A 276 11.94 -1.33 -15.56
N VAL A 277 12.92 -0.93 -16.36
CA VAL A 277 13.65 -1.82 -17.27
C VAL A 277 15.04 -2.00 -16.70
N VAL A 278 15.46 -3.26 -16.60
CA VAL A 278 16.84 -3.58 -16.25
C VAL A 278 17.52 -4.00 -17.53
N ASP A 279 18.55 -3.25 -17.91
CA ASP A 279 19.45 -3.70 -18.96
C ASP A 279 20.48 -4.64 -18.31
N SER A 280 20.44 -5.92 -18.64
CA SER A 280 21.65 -6.74 -18.60
C SER A 280 22.52 -6.28 -19.76
N ASP A 281 23.83 -6.13 -19.57
CA ASP A 281 24.78 -5.96 -20.68
C ASP A 281 24.78 -7.23 -21.56
N GLU A 282 23.70 -7.47 -22.29
CA GLU A 282 23.76 -8.23 -23.53
C GLU A 282 24.22 -7.24 -24.59
N VAL A 283 25.53 -7.33 -24.87
CA VAL A 283 26.15 -6.74 -26.06
C VAL A 283 25.26 -7.02 -27.27
N ASP A 284 24.87 -5.96 -27.97
CA ASP A 284 24.18 -6.02 -29.26
C ASP A 284 24.90 -7.02 -30.19
N PRO A 285 24.25 -8.10 -30.67
CA PRO A 285 24.90 -9.09 -31.50
C PRO A 285 25.28 -8.55 -32.90
N SER A 286 25.07 -7.27 -33.20
CA SER A 286 25.48 -6.68 -34.48
C SER A 286 26.98 -6.41 -34.62
N ASP A 287 27.80 -6.57 -33.57
CA ASP A 287 29.26 -6.30 -33.63
C ASP A 287 30.16 -7.54 -33.40
N ALA A 288 29.60 -8.76 -33.38
CA ALA A 288 30.38 -9.99 -33.21
C ALA A 288 30.71 -10.66 -34.55
N SER A 289 31.60 -10.04 -35.35
CA SER A 289 32.41 -10.80 -36.31
C SER A 289 33.73 -11.21 -35.63
N ASP A 290 33.93 -12.52 -35.49
CA ASP A 290 35.17 -13.20 -35.12
C ASP A 290 35.79 -12.87 -33.74
N ALA A 291 35.44 -13.66 -32.73
CA ALA A 291 36.43 -14.37 -31.92
C ALA A 291 35.76 -15.32 -30.91
N THR A 292 35.99 -16.62 -31.12
CA THR A 292 35.64 -17.73 -30.24
C THR A 292 36.34 -17.60 -28.88
N LEU A 293 35.66 -17.15 -27.82
CA LEU A 293 36.18 -17.23 -26.46
C LEU A 293 35.08 -17.55 -25.42
N GLN A 294 35.11 -18.82 -24.98
CA GLN A 294 34.79 -19.35 -23.65
C GLN A 294 33.81 -18.55 -22.78
N VAL A 295 32.58 -19.06 -22.69
CA VAL A 295 31.58 -18.72 -21.67
C VAL A 295 32.17 -19.02 -20.28
N LYS A 296 32.66 -17.97 -19.61
CA LYS A 296 33.01 -18.02 -18.20
C LYS A 296 31.76 -17.61 -17.43
N ALA A 297 31.20 -18.54 -16.67
CA ALA A 297 30.05 -18.32 -15.80
C ALA A 297 30.32 -17.17 -14.81
N VAL A 298 29.70 -16.01 -15.03
CA VAL A 298 29.69 -14.86 -14.11
C VAL A 298 28.24 -14.52 -13.75
N GLU A 299 27.45 -15.47 -13.22
CA GLU A 299 25.99 -15.21 -13.06
C GLU A 299 25.23 -15.59 -11.77
N PRO A 300 25.84 -16.03 -10.65
CA PRO A 300 25.07 -16.11 -9.39
C PRO A 300 25.11 -14.83 -8.54
N LYS A 301 26.21 -14.06 -8.59
CA LYS A 301 26.44 -12.95 -7.63
C LYS A 301 25.90 -11.60 -8.08
N LEU A 302 25.90 -11.29 -9.39
CA LEU A 302 25.35 -10.03 -9.90
C LEU A 302 23.82 -10.01 -9.79
N SER A 303 23.15 -11.11 -10.14
CA SER A 303 21.69 -11.28 -10.03
C SER A 303 21.19 -11.07 -8.59
N LEU A 304 21.87 -11.68 -7.60
CA LEU A 304 21.56 -11.50 -6.18
C LEU A 304 21.66 -10.04 -5.71
N ALA A 305 22.60 -9.25 -6.24
CA ALA A 305 22.77 -7.86 -5.85
C ALA A 305 21.64 -6.97 -6.40
N LEU A 306 21.16 -7.27 -7.60
CA LEU A 306 20.09 -6.49 -8.23
C LEU A 306 18.71 -6.87 -7.69
N ASP A 307 18.47 -8.15 -7.39
CA ASP A 307 17.22 -8.60 -6.79
C ASP A 307 17.04 -8.09 -5.34
N GLN A 308 18.11 -7.69 -4.66
CA GLN A 308 18.03 -6.96 -3.38
C GLN A 308 17.53 -5.53 -3.52
N VAL A 309 17.68 -4.96 -4.72
CA VAL A 309 17.32 -3.57 -5.02
C VAL A 309 15.91 -3.48 -5.61
N LEU A 310 15.45 -4.51 -6.33
CA LEU A 310 14.11 -4.56 -6.91
C LEU A 310 13.08 -5.02 -5.88
N GLY A 311 12.00 -4.26 -5.73
CA GLY A 311 10.84 -4.71 -4.96
C GLY A 311 10.01 -5.75 -5.72
N PRO A 312 9.58 -5.47 -6.97
CA PRO A 312 8.85 -6.43 -7.80
C PRO A 312 9.78 -7.52 -8.34
N SER A 313 9.21 -8.71 -8.59
CA SER A 313 9.91 -9.78 -9.32
C SER A 313 10.19 -9.38 -10.78
N ARG A 314 11.14 -10.06 -11.42
CA ARG A 314 11.43 -9.86 -12.86
C ARG A 314 10.21 -10.06 -13.74
N GLU A 315 9.39 -11.05 -13.42
CA GLU A 315 8.14 -11.31 -14.13
C GLU A 315 7.14 -10.16 -13.94
N ALA A 316 7.08 -9.56 -12.76
CA ALA A 316 6.23 -8.40 -12.53
C ALA A 316 6.69 -7.17 -13.34
N LEU A 317 8.00 -6.94 -13.47
CA LEU A 317 8.55 -5.84 -14.28
C LEU A 317 8.21 -5.95 -15.78
N THR A 318 8.07 -7.18 -16.30
CA THR A 318 7.69 -7.40 -17.70
C THR A 318 6.19 -7.26 -17.90
N ARG A 319 5.38 -7.75 -16.96
CA ARG A 319 3.92 -7.83 -17.06
C ARG A 319 3.18 -6.54 -16.72
N PHE A 320 3.73 -5.71 -15.84
CA PHE A 320 2.99 -4.60 -15.24
C PHE A 320 3.62 -3.23 -15.48
N ASP A 321 2.74 -2.24 -15.56
CA ASP A 321 3.05 -0.82 -15.42
C ASP A 321 2.65 -0.39 -13.99
N PHE A 322 3.54 0.35 -13.31
CA PHE A 322 3.38 0.71 -11.90
C PHE A 322 2.89 2.14 -11.75
N ARG A 323 1.75 2.35 -11.13
CA ARG A 323 1.25 3.70 -10.82
C ARG A 323 2.02 4.27 -9.63
N ILE A 324 2.47 5.51 -9.76
CA ILE A 324 3.24 6.23 -8.75
C ILE A 324 2.60 7.59 -8.44
N ALA A 325 3.01 8.21 -7.34
CA ALA A 325 2.56 9.55 -6.98
C ALA A 325 3.05 10.60 -7.99
N LYS A 326 2.24 11.64 -8.21
CA LYS A 326 2.60 12.78 -9.08
C LYS A 326 3.97 13.36 -8.72
N ARG A 327 4.22 13.57 -7.42
CA ARG A 327 5.51 14.09 -6.94
C ARG A 327 6.70 13.27 -7.44
N ASN A 328 6.63 11.94 -7.32
CA ASN A 328 7.69 11.05 -7.79
C ASN A 328 7.86 11.11 -9.30
N PHE A 329 6.76 11.25 -10.05
CA PHE A 329 6.80 11.46 -11.49
C PHE A 329 7.48 12.79 -11.84
N ASP A 330 7.06 13.89 -11.22
CA ASP A 330 7.63 15.22 -11.48
C ASP A 330 9.13 15.26 -11.14
N ASP A 331 9.55 14.58 -10.06
CA ASP A 331 10.94 14.47 -9.65
C ASP A 331 11.79 13.64 -10.65
N LEU A 332 11.22 12.55 -11.20
CA LEU A 332 11.88 11.73 -12.23
C LEU A 332 11.90 12.35 -13.63
N ASN A 333 11.11 13.39 -13.87
CA ASN A 333 11.02 14.10 -15.16
C ASN A 333 11.43 15.57 -15.00
N ARG A 334 12.22 15.90 -13.98
CA ARG A 334 12.59 17.29 -13.73
C ARG A 334 13.43 17.82 -14.89
N SER A 335 13.08 18.99 -15.40
CA SER A 335 13.85 19.65 -16.46
C SER A 335 15.15 20.26 -15.92
N LEU A 336 16.18 20.32 -16.77
CA LEU A 336 17.47 20.94 -16.44
C LEU A 336 17.30 22.40 -15.94
N GLU A 337 16.40 23.17 -16.56
CA GLU A 337 16.16 24.58 -16.22
C GLU A 337 15.69 24.79 -14.78
N HIS A 338 15.08 23.78 -14.15
CA HIS A 338 14.68 23.85 -12.75
C HIS A 338 15.88 24.01 -11.81
N PHE A 339 17.04 23.47 -12.18
CA PHE A 339 18.23 23.44 -11.34
C PHE A 339 19.19 24.61 -11.60
N LEU A 340 19.04 25.32 -12.71
CA LEU A 340 19.89 26.43 -13.10
C LEU A 340 19.35 27.75 -12.54
N LYS A 341 20.25 28.70 -12.21
CA LYS A 341 19.85 30.07 -11.83
C LYS A 341 19.03 30.70 -12.95
N PRO A 342 18.17 31.70 -12.69
CA PRO A 342 17.58 32.51 -13.77
C PRO A 342 18.70 33.14 -14.62
N GLN A 343 18.45 33.36 -15.92
CA GLN A 343 19.36 34.20 -16.71
C GLN A 343 19.20 35.65 -16.24
N ASP A 344 20.29 36.40 -16.09
CA ASP A 344 20.24 37.81 -15.71
C ASP A 344 19.39 38.57 -16.75
N GLY A 345 18.14 38.91 -16.39
CA GLY A 345 17.18 39.58 -17.28
C GLY A 345 15.72 39.12 -17.16
N GLU A 346 15.42 37.98 -16.52
CA GLU A 346 14.04 37.66 -16.13
C GLU A 346 13.70 38.36 -14.80
N GLU A 347 13.07 39.53 -14.90
CA GLU A 347 12.38 40.17 -13.78
C GLU A 347 11.42 39.17 -13.13
N ILE A 348 11.63 38.92 -11.84
CA ILE A 348 10.71 38.20 -10.97
C ILE A 348 9.53 39.14 -10.77
N ASP A 349 8.46 39.00 -11.55
CA ASP A 349 7.22 39.71 -11.28
C ASP A 349 6.46 38.96 -10.16
N GLY A 350 6.47 39.58 -8.98
CA GLY A 350 5.52 39.51 -7.85
C GLY A 350 4.94 38.17 -7.42
#